data_AF-A0A7S3V3G2-F1
#
_entry.id   AF-A0A7S3V3G2-F1
#
_cell.length_a   1.000
_cell.length_b   1.000
_cell.length_c   1.000
_cell.angle_alpha   90.00
_cell.angle_beta   90.00
_cell.angle_gamma   90.00
#
_symmetry.space_group_name_H-M   'P 1'
#
loop_
_entity.id
_entity.type
_entity.pdbx_description
1 polymer ?
#
loop_
_entity_poly.entity_id
_entity_poly.type
_entity_poly.pdbx_seq_one_letter_code
_entity_poly.pdbx_strand_id
1 'polypeptide(L)'
;NISVLLSLIFEVISFKICRRETKKDCSQIYYHICTFTYCILSAVSAFAKAFSHVIVLYRKMISRVGTNARMSKIVKHNGTAYFCGQVAEDVSLGIKEQTLSTLNKLDKLLEEAGSSREHLLSATVYIKDMKDFGEMNSVWDSWIPTGHAPARACVEAAMARPEILVEVSAIAALP
;
A
#
# COMPACT_ATOMS: atom_id res chain seq x y z
N ASN A 1 5.89 -9.76 15.95
CA ASN A 1 5.63 -11.06 15.29
C ASN A 1 4.64 -11.84 16.14
N ILE A 2 3.42 -12.09 15.65
CA ILE A 2 2.32 -12.74 16.39
C ILE A 2 2.72 -14.12 16.96
N SER A 3 3.64 -14.81 16.29
CA SER A 3 4.20 -16.10 16.74
C SER A 3 4.90 -16.00 18.11
N VAL A 4 5.59 -14.89 18.37
CA VAL A 4 6.36 -14.69 19.62
C VAL A 4 5.41 -14.34 20.77
N LEU A 5 4.38 -13.53 20.49
CA LEU A 5 3.37 -13.16 21.47
C LEU A 5 2.56 -14.38 21.94
N LEU A 6 2.19 -15.27 21.02
CA LEU A 6 1.48 -16.51 21.34
C LEU A 6 2.33 -17.49 22.16
N SER A 7 3.64 -17.57 21.90
CA SER A 7 4.57 -18.40 22.67
C SER A 7 4.72 -17.91 24.12
N LEU A 8 4.84 -16.60 24.31
CA LEU A 8 4.92 -15.97 25.64
C LEU A 8 3.63 -16.14 26.45
N ILE A 9 2.46 -16.03 25.79
CA ILE A 9 1.17 -16.29 26.43
C ILE A 9 1.08 -17.76 26.89
N PHE A 10 1.57 -18.70 26.09
CA PHE A 10 1.62 -20.12 26.46
C PHE A 10 2.51 -20.39 27.67
N GLU A 11 3.70 -19.78 27.75
CA GLU A 11 4.59 -19.89 28.90
C GLU A 11 3.96 -19.31 30.18
N VAL A 12 3.36 -18.11 30.09
CA VAL A 12 2.76 -17.42 31.24
C VAL A 12 1.53 -18.15 31.78
N ILE A 13 0.69 -18.72 30.91
CA ILE A 13 -0.49 -19.51 31.31
C ILE A 13 -0.05 -20.82 31.96
N SER A 14 0.92 -21.53 31.37
CA SER A 14 1.49 -22.76 31.93
C SER A 14 2.07 -22.54 33.33
N PHE A 15 2.78 -21.41 33.53
CA PHE A 15 3.43 -21.09 34.81
C PHE A 15 2.44 -20.70 35.93
N LYS A 16 1.35 -19.99 35.60
CA LYS A 16 0.34 -19.57 36.59
C LYS A 16 -0.57 -20.71 37.06
N ILE A 17 -0.91 -21.65 36.18
CA ILE A 17 -1.76 -22.80 36.52
C ILE A 17 -1.01 -23.79 37.42
N CYS A 18 0.29 -23.97 37.21
CA CYS A 18 1.13 -24.87 38.02
C CYS A 18 1.26 -24.46 39.50
N ARG A 19 1.06 -23.18 39.84
CA ARG A 19 1.31 -22.65 41.20
C ARG A 19 0.14 -22.81 42.18
N ARG A 20 -1.03 -23.26 41.72
CA ARG A 20 -2.27 -23.30 42.55
C ARG A 20 -2.69 -24.67 43.08
N GLU A 21 -2.14 -25.79 42.61
CA GLU A 21 -2.59 -27.12 43.05
C GLU A 21 -1.45 -27.98 43.62
N THR A 22 -1.61 -28.38 44.87
CA THR A 22 -0.78 -29.39 45.52
C THR A 22 -1.41 -30.78 45.44
N LYS A 23 -0.60 -31.78 45.04
CA LYS A 23 -0.70 -33.25 45.24
C LYS A 23 -1.42 -34.12 44.19
N LYS A 24 -0.59 -34.99 43.57
CA LYS A 24 -0.79 -36.36 43.03
C LYS A 24 -1.85 -36.66 41.94
N ASP A 25 -3.00 -36.00 41.87
CA ASP A 25 -3.94 -36.16 40.73
C ASP A 25 -3.73 -35.13 39.59
N CYS A 26 -2.83 -34.19 39.83
CA CYS A 26 -2.55 -33.08 38.94
C CYS A 26 -2.04 -33.56 37.56
N SER A 27 -1.34 -34.71 37.46
CA SER A 27 -0.72 -35.14 36.19
C SER A 27 -1.72 -35.36 35.04
N GLN A 28 -2.87 -35.98 35.31
CA GLN A 28 -3.86 -36.30 34.27
C GLN A 28 -4.66 -35.06 33.85
N ILE A 29 -5.11 -34.26 34.82
CA ILE A 29 -5.85 -33.02 34.59
C ILE A 29 -4.95 -32.00 33.87
N TYR A 30 -3.69 -31.88 34.31
CA TYR A 30 -2.71 -30.99 33.69
C TYR A 30 -2.37 -31.43 32.27
N TYR A 31 -2.23 -32.74 32.02
CA TYR A 31 -2.06 -33.27 30.67
C TYR A 31 -3.25 -32.94 29.77
N HIS A 32 -4.49 -33.10 30.23
CA HIS A 32 -5.68 -32.74 29.45
C HIS A 32 -5.78 -31.24 29.18
N ILE A 33 -5.48 -30.38 30.15
CA ILE A 33 -5.49 -28.91 29.98
C ILE A 33 -4.40 -28.47 29.01
N CYS A 34 -3.17 -28.99 29.11
CA CYS A 34 -2.08 -28.70 28.19
C CYS A 34 -2.38 -29.18 26.76
N THR A 35 -2.97 -30.37 26.62
CA THR A 35 -3.34 -30.92 25.30
C THR A 35 -4.46 -30.09 24.66
N PHE A 36 -5.45 -29.67 25.44
CA PHE A 36 -6.55 -28.84 24.96
C PHE A 36 -6.09 -27.43 24.54
N THR A 37 -5.24 -26.78 25.35
CA THR A 37 -4.65 -25.48 25.01
C THR A 37 -3.72 -25.55 23.79
N TYR A 38 -2.92 -26.61 23.66
CA TYR A 38 -2.12 -26.85 22.46
C TYR A 38 -2.99 -27.05 21.21
N CYS A 39 -4.07 -27.83 21.31
CA CYS A 39 -5.04 -27.99 20.22
C CYS A 39 -5.64 -26.64 19.80
N ILE A 40 -6.09 -25.80 20.73
CA ILE A 40 -6.64 -24.47 20.43
C ILE A 40 -5.59 -23.59 19.73
N LEU A 41 -4.36 -23.54 20.25
CA LEU A 41 -3.30 -22.74 19.64
C LEU A 41 -2.93 -23.22 18.24
N SER A 42 -2.89 -24.54 18.04
CA SER A 42 -2.63 -25.14 16.72
C SER A 42 -3.75 -24.81 15.73
N ALA A 43 -5.02 -24.81 16.17
CA ALA A 43 -6.16 -24.43 15.35
C ALA A 43 -6.12 -22.94 15.00
N VAL A 44 -5.87 -22.05 15.96
CA VAL A 44 -5.71 -20.59 15.71
C VAL A 44 -4.57 -20.32 14.73
N SER A 45 -3.45 -21.03 14.85
CA SER A 45 -2.32 -20.94 13.91
C SER A 45 -2.69 -21.41 12.50
N ALA A 46 -3.41 -22.53 12.38
CA ALA A 46 -3.90 -23.04 11.09
C ALA A 46 -4.89 -22.06 10.44
N PHE A 47 -5.81 -21.49 11.20
CA PHE A 47 -6.74 -20.45 10.73
C PHE A 47 -6.00 -19.19 10.27
N ALA A 48 -4.99 -18.72 11.03
CA ALA A 48 -4.18 -17.57 10.65
C ALA A 48 -3.40 -17.82 9.34
N LYS A 49 -2.87 -19.04 9.14
CA LYS A 49 -2.19 -19.42 7.88
C LYS A 49 -3.16 -19.49 6.72
N ALA A 50 -4.34 -20.11 6.89
CA ALA A 50 -5.37 -20.19 5.86
C ALA A 50 -5.84 -18.78 5.46
N PHE A 51 -6.05 -17.90 6.44
CA PHE A 51 -6.46 -16.51 6.21
C PHE A 51 -5.35 -15.70 5.50
N SER A 52 -4.08 -15.89 5.88
CA SER A 52 -2.94 -15.30 5.18
C SER A 52 -2.85 -15.77 3.73
N HIS A 53 -3.12 -17.05 3.47
CA HIS A 53 -3.14 -17.60 2.12
C HIS A 53 -4.28 -17.00 1.28
N VAL A 54 -5.47 -16.80 1.87
CA VAL A 54 -6.59 -16.11 1.20
C VAL A 54 -6.25 -14.65 0.90
N ILE A 55 -5.59 -13.91 1.81
CA ILE A 55 -5.13 -12.54 1.56
C ILE A 55 -4.11 -12.51 0.42
N VAL A 56 -3.16 -13.44 0.39
CA VAL A 56 -2.18 -13.57 -0.70
C VAL A 56 -2.87 -13.87 -2.03
N LEU A 57 -3.87 -14.76 -2.04
CA LEU A 57 -4.66 -15.06 -3.23
C LEU A 57 -5.47 -13.85 -3.70
N TYR A 58 -6.06 -13.09 -2.78
CA TYR A 58 -6.79 -11.86 -3.11
C TYR A 58 -5.85 -10.79 -3.68
N ARG A 59 -4.60 -10.69 -3.18
CA ARG A 59 -3.55 -9.84 -3.77
C ARG A 59 -3.17 -10.25 -5.20
N LYS A 60 -3.36 -11.51 -5.61
CA LYS A 60 -3.08 -11.97 -7.00
C LYS A 60 -4.16 -11.60 -8.01
N MET A 61 -5.35 -11.19 -7.60
CA MET A 61 -6.40 -10.80 -8.54
C MET A 61 -6.19 -9.35 -9.01
N ILE A 62 -6.54 -9.05 -10.27
CA ILE A 62 -6.56 -7.68 -10.77
C ILE A 62 -7.83 -6.99 -10.22
N SER A 63 -7.65 -5.86 -9.54
CA SER A 63 -8.73 -4.99 -9.09
C SER A 63 -8.66 -3.63 -9.79
N ARG A 64 -9.80 -3.02 -10.09
CA ARG A 64 -9.89 -1.77 -10.86
C ARG A 64 -10.80 -0.78 -10.14
N VAL A 65 -10.38 0.47 -10.09
CA VAL A 65 -11.12 1.56 -9.45
C VAL A 65 -11.37 2.68 -10.47
N GLY A 66 -12.57 3.26 -10.46
CA GLY A 66 -12.96 4.33 -11.36
C GLY A 66 -12.94 3.94 -12.85
N THR A 67 -13.48 2.77 -13.18
CA THR A 67 -13.46 2.23 -14.55
C THR A 67 -14.56 2.81 -15.43
N ASN A 68 -14.21 3.20 -16.64
CA ASN A 68 -15.13 3.46 -17.76
C ASN A 68 -14.69 2.68 -19.01
N ALA A 69 -15.33 2.90 -20.15
CA ALA A 69 -15.03 2.18 -21.39
C ALA A 69 -13.59 2.40 -21.93
N ARG A 70 -12.93 3.51 -21.56
CA ARG A 70 -11.60 3.88 -22.05
C ARG A 70 -10.49 3.47 -21.09
N MET A 71 -10.69 3.63 -19.78
CA MET A 71 -9.64 3.40 -18.78
C MET A 71 -10.20 3.14 -17.37
N SER A 72 -9.30 2.68 -16.49
CA SER A 72 -9.48 2.72 -15.03
C SER A 72 -8.57 3.81 -14.46
N LYS A 73 -9.01 4.50 -13.41
CA LYS A 73 -8.16 5.47 -12.69
C LYS A 73 -7.01 4.76 -11.96
N ILE A 74 -7.32 3.62 -11.36
CA ILE A 74 -6.37 2.79 -10.61
C ILE A 74 -6.55 1.34 -11.04
N VAL A 75 -5.45 0.64 -11.28
CA VAL A 75 -5.41 -0.82 -11.42
C VAL A 75 -4.47 -1.37 -10.36
N LYS A 76 -4.93 -2.33 -9.57
CA LYS A 76 -4.16 -2.96 -8.49
C LYS A 76 -3.89 -4.41 -8.84
N HIS A 77 -2.64 -4.85 -8.68
CA HIS A 77 -2.25 -6.24 -8.85
C HIS A 77 -0.99 -6.55 -8.05
N ASN A 78 -1.01 -7.64 -7.29
CA ASN A 78 0.14 -8.20 -6.58
C ASN A 78 0.93 -7.18 -5.74
N GLY A 79 0.22 -6.38 -4.94
CA GLY A 79 0.86 -5.36 -4.10
C GLY A 79 1.39 -4.15 -4.87
N THR A 80 0.97 -3.95 -6.12
CA THR A 80 1.32 -2.79 -6.95
C THR A 80 0.05 -2.09 -7.43
N ALA A 81 0.07 -0.76 -7.43
CA ALA A 81 -0.97 0.09 -8.01
C ALA A 81 -0.41 0.86 -9.21
N TYR A 82 -1.19 0.86 -10.29
CA TYR A 82 -0.92 1.58 -11.53
C TYR A 82 -1.95 2.69 -11.69
N PHE A 83 -1.48 3.90 -11.95
CA PHE A 83 -2.32 5.10 -12.06
C PHE A 83 -2.37 5.55 -13.52
N CYS A 84 -3.57 5.95 -13.98
CA CYS A 84 -3.68 6.58 -15.29
C CYS A 84 -3.00 7.96 -15.30
N GLY A 85 -2.86 8.55 -16.49
CA GLY A 85 -2.36 9.91 -16.65
C GLY A 85 -3.23 10.93 -15.91
N GLN A 86 -2.61 11.72 -15.04
CA GLN A 86 -3.23 12.81 -14.31
C GLN A 86 -2.88 14.13 -14.99
N VAL A 87 -3.89 14.98 -15.15
CA VAL A 87 -3.76 16.36 -15.66
C VAL A 87 -4.47 17.31 -14.72
N ALA A 88 -4.14 18.60 -14.80
CA ALA A 88 -4.75 19.65 -13.99
C ALA A 88 -6.29 19.69 -14.10
N GLU A 89 -6.96 20.18 -13.06
CA GLU A 89 -8.41 20.44 -13.10
C GLU A 89 -8.73 21.68 -13.93
N ASP A 90 -8.02 22.77 -13.67
CA ASP A 90 -8.05 23.97 -14.48
C ASP A 90 -6.81 24.00 -15.38
N VAL A 91 -7.04 23.82 -16.68
CA VAL A 91 -5.99 23.84 -17.71
C VAL A 91 -5.73 25.24 -18.26
N SER A 92 -6.44 26.27 -17.78
CA SER A 92 -6.18 27.66 -18.17
C SER A 92 -5.01 28.31 -17.43
N LEU A 93 -4.51 27.65 -16.38
CA LEU A 93 -3.45 28.15 -15.50
C LEU A 93 -2.04 27.83 -16.02
N GLY A 94 -1.04 28.42 -15.37
CA GLY A 94 0.38 28.21 -15.66
C GLY A 94 0.91 26.86 -15.21
N ILE A 95 2.16 26.55 -15.59
CA ILE A 95 2.78 25.24 -15.33
C ILE A 95 2.83 24.90 -13.84
N LYS A 96 3.12 25.86 -12.96
CA LYS A 96 3.22 25.61 -11.51
C LYS A 96 1.87 25.16 -10.94
N GLU A 97 0.81 25.88 -11.27
CA GLU A 97 -0.54 25.59 -10.81
C GLU A 97 -1.05 24.27 -11.42
N GLN A 98 -0.79 24.03 -12.71
CA GLN A 98 -1.15 22.77 -13.36
C GLN A 98 -0.40 21.58 -12.74
N THR A 99 0.90 21.74 -12.45
CA THR A 99 1.71 20.70 -11.80
C THR A 99 1.16 20.40 -10.41
N LEU A 100 0.90 21.42 -9.59
CA LEU A 100 0.36 21.24 -8.25
C LEU A 100 -1.02 20.57 -8.28
N SER A 101 -1.93 21.02 -9.15
CA SER A 101 -3.25 20.41 -9.33
C SER A 101 -3.15 18.94 -9.74
N THR A 102 -2.24 18.63 -10.67
CA THR A 102 -1.98 17.27 -11.16
C THR A 102 -1.48 16.36 -10.03
N LEU A 103 -0.49 16.83 -9.25
CA LEU A 103 0.08 16.07 -8.15
C LEU A 103 -0.92 15.87 -7.00
N ASN A 104 -1.75 16.88 -6.69
CA ASN A 104 -2.83 16.76 -5.71
C ASN A 104 -3.90 15.72 -6.12
N LYS A 105 -4.17 15.58 -7.42
CA LYS A 105 -5.05 14.50 -7.91
C LYS A 105 -4.39 13.14 -7.74
N LEU A 106 -3.09 13.04 -8.03
CA LEU A 106 -2.34 11.81 -7.83
C LEU A 106 -2.35 11.39 -6.35
N ASP A 107 -2.24 12.32 -5.40
CA ASP A 107 -2.36 12.01 -3.97
C ASP A 107 -3.70 11.40 -3.59
N LYS A 108 -4.80 12.01 -4.03
CA LYS A 108 -6.14 11.49 -3.76
C LYS A 108 -6.28 10.05 -4.28
N LEU A 109 -5.69 9.76 -5.45
CA LEU A 109 -5.70 8.41 -6.01
C LEU A 109 -4.76 7.45 -5.25
N LEU A 110 -3.59 7.90 -4.81
CA LEU A 110 -2.69 7.12 -3.96
C LEU A 110 -3.40 6.74 -2.65
N GLU A 111 -4.06 7.69 -2.00
CA GLU A 111 -4.86 7.46 -0.79
C GLU A 111 -6.01 6.47 -1.05
N GLU A 112 -6.78 6.65 -2.13
CA GLU A 112 -7.82 5.71 -2.56
C GLU A 112 -7.24 4.32 -2.89
N ALA A 113 -5.97 4.27 -3.31
CA ALA A 113 -5.27 3.02 -3.54
C ALA A 113 -4.89 2.30 -2.24
N GLY A 114 -4.81 3.00 -1.11
CA GLY A 114 -4.19 2.53 0.13
C GLY A 114 -2.67 2.67 0.11
N SER A 115 -2.16 3.68 -0.61
CA SER A 115 -0.76 4.02 -0.81
C SER A 115 -0.49 5.47 -0.40
N SER A 116 0.75 5.93 -0.57
CA SER A 116 1.15 7.32 -0.39
C SER A 116 2.30 7.67 -1.35
N ARG A 117 2.72 8.93 -1.35
CA ARG A 117 3.91 9.40 -2.09
C ARG A 117 5.18 8.64 -1.68
N GLU A 118 5.26 8.20 -0.43
CA GLU A 118 6.41 7.45 0.10
C GLU A 118 6.58 6.07 -0.53
N HIS A 119 5.53 5.57 -1.19
CA HIS A 119 5.48 4.26 -1.81
C HIS A 119 5.50 4.33 -3.34
N LEU A 120 5.78 5.50 -3.93
CA LEU A 120 5.96 5.61 -5.38
C LEU A 120 7.18 4.79 -5.82
N LEU A 121 6.96 3.94 -6.82
CA LEU A 121 8.00 3.12 -7.44
C LEU A 121 8.56 3.83 -8.66
N SER A 122 7.67 4.31 -9.53
CA SER A 122 8.04 5.03 -10.74
C SER A 122 7.05 6.15 -11.07
N ALA A 123 7.55 7.23 -11.65
CA ALA A 123 6.73 8.28 -12.23
C ALA A 123 7.27 8.70 -13.61
N THR A 124 6.37 8.85 -14.57
CA THR A 124 6.69 9.45 -15.87
C THR A 124 5.95 10.77 -15.96
N VAL A 125 6.73 11.84 -16.10
CA VAL A 125 6.24 13.19 -16.31
C VAL A 125 6.32 13.51 -17.80
N TYR A 126 5.19 13.87 -18.38
CA TYR A 126 5.11 14.41 -19.73
C TYR A 126 4.92 15.91 -19.60
N ILE A 127 5.82 16.70 -20.18
CA ILE A 127 5.64 18.17 -20.26
C ILE A 127 5.49 18.59 -21.71
N LYS A 128 4.71 19.63 -21.94
CA LYS A 128 4.41 20.08 -23.30
C LYS A 128 5.61 20.74 -23.98
N ASP A 129 6.42 21.46 -23.21
CA ASP A 129 7.56 22.25 -23.69
C ASP A 129 8.66 22.25 -22.61
N MET A 130 9.90 21.95 -23.00
CA MET A 130 11.04 21.89 -22.07
C MET A 130 11.37 23.21 -21.39
N LYS A 131 10.88 24.36 -21.88
CA LYS A 131 11.02 25.64 -21.17
C LYS A 131 10.40 25.61 -19.77
N ASP A 132 9.37 24.78 -19.58
CA ASP A 132 8.58 24.69 -18.35
C ASP A 132 9.22 23.73 -17.33
N PHE A 133 10.29 23.03 -17.71
CA PHE A 133 10.94 21.97 -16.91
C PHE A 133 11.38 22.44 -15.53
N GLY A 134 12.03 23.61 -15.44
CA GLY A 134 12.54 24.15 -14.18
C GLY A 134 11.41 24.49 -13.20
N GLU A 135 10.35 25.14 -13.69
CA GLU A 135 9.21 25.52 -12.85
C GLU A 135 8.42 24.29 -12.39
N MET A 136 8.18 23.33 -13.28
CA MET A 136 7.57 22.04 -12.93
C MET A 136 8.37 21.31 -11.85
N ASN A 137 9.71 21.24 -12.00
CA ASN A 137 10.56 20.57 -11.01
C ASN A 137 10.51 21.25 -9.65
N SER A 138 10.43 22.58 -9.57
CA SER A 138 10.34 23.26 -8.28
C SER A 138 9.11 22.82 -7.46
N VAL A 139 7.99 22.54 -8.14
CA VAL A 139 6.76 22.03 -7.51
C VAL A 139 6.91 20.55 -7.17
N TRP A 140 7.48 19.75 -8.08
CA TRP A 140 7.76 18.33 -7.85
C TRP A 140 8.66 18.09 -6.62
N ASP A 141 9.78 18.82 -6.54
CA ASP A 141 10.78 18.69 -5.48
C ASP A 141 10.20 19.06 -4.12
N SER A 142 9.28 20.03 -4.08
CA SER A 142 8.56 20.42 -2.87
C SER A 142 7.48 19.41 -2.45
N TRP A 143 6.99 18.60 -3.39
CA TRP A 143 5.88 17.65 -3.17
C TRP A 143 6.36 16.26 -2.73
N ILE A 144 7.52 15.80 -3.20
CA ILE A 144 8.10 14.51 -2.83
C ILE A 144 8.71 14.55 -1.41
N PRO A 145 8.36 13.59 -0.52
CA PRO A 145 9.02 13.46 0.77
C PRO A 145 10.52 13.16 0.62
N THR A 146 11.35 13.79 1.47
CA THR A 146 12.81 13.61 1.45
C THR A 146 13.17 12.13 1.64
N GLY A 147 13.98 11.57 0.74
CA GLY A 147 14.41 10.18 0.79
C GLY A 147 13.45 9.17 0.13
N HIS A 148 12.30 9.62 -0.38
CA HIS A 148 11.28 8.76 -1.00
C HIS A 148 11.03 9.08 -2.48
N ALA A 149 12.01 9.66 -3.17
CA ALA A 149 11.89 9.96 -4.59
C ALA A 149 11.77 8.66 -5.42
N PRO A 150 10.80 8.55 -6.36
CA PRO A 150 10.66 7.38 -7.21
C PRO A 150 11.68 7.36 -8.34
N ALA A 151 11.80 6.23 -9.04
CA ALA A 151 12.41 6.23 -10.36
C ALA A 151 11.61 7.17 -11.28
N ARG A 152 12.25 8.22 -11.82
CA ARG A 152 11.55 9.26 -12.57
C ARG A 152 12.11 9.45 -13.97
N ALA A 153 11.22 9.54 -14.95
CA ALA A 153 11.52 10.03 -16.27
C ALA A 153 10.71 11.31 -16.55
N CYS A 154 11.31 12.26 -17.26
CA CYS A 154 10.61 13.44 -17.77
C CYS A 154 10.93 13.58 -19.25
N VAL A 155 9.89 13.71 -20.08
CA VAL A 155 10.03 13.85 -21.53
C VAL A 155 9.10 14.95 -22.06
N GLU A 156 9.48 15.53 -23.19
CA GLU A 156 8.61 16.44 -23.93
C GLU A 156 7.61 15.62 -24.75
N ALA A 157 6.33 15.97 -24.74
CA ALA A 157 5.30 15.26 -25.47
C ALA A 157 4.17 16.16 -25.97
N ALA A 158 3.58 15.79 -27.10
CA ALA A 158 2.33 16.39 -27.56
C ALA A 158 1.16 15.96 -26.65
N MET A 159 0.34 16.92 -26.23
CA MET A 159 -0.74 16.71 -25.27
C MET A 159 -2.09 16.48 -25.95
N ALA A 160 -3.00 15.78 -25.26
CA ALA A 160 -4.36 15.51 -25.75
C ALA A 160 -5.21 16.77 -25.99
N ARG A 161 -4.86 17.88 -25.33
CA ARG A 161 -5.42 19.22 -25.54
C ARG A 161 -4.30 20.26 -25.46
N PRO A 162 -4.36 21.35 -26.23
CA PRO A 162 -3.29 22.33 -26.27
C PRO A 162 -3.11 23.10 -24.95
N GLU A 163 -4.11 23.18 -24.08
CA GLU A 163 -4.03 23.88 -22.81
C GLU A 163 -3.33 23.07 -21.71
N ILE A 164 -3.21 21.75 -21.89
CA ILE A 164 -2.50 20.89 -20.94
C ILE A 164 -1.00 21.14 -21.08
N LEU A 165 -0.35 21.50 -19.98
CA LEU A 165 1.10 21.75 -19.94
C LEU A 165 1.87 20.56 -19.35
N VAL A 166 1.22 19.77 -18.49
CA VAL A 166 1.83 18.63 -17.81
C VAL A 166 0.83 17.49 -17.62
N GLU A 167 1.32 16.27 -17.79
CA GLU A 167 0.62 15.03 -17.43
C GLU A 167 1.57 14.14 -16.62
N VAL A 168 1.07 13.51 -15.55
CA VAL A 168 1.86 12.60 -14.71
C VAL A 168 1.19 11.23 -14.64
N SER A 169 1.96 10.19 -14.94
CA SER A 169 1.57 8.79 -14.69
C SER A 169 2.50 8.19 -13.65
N ALA A 170 1.99 7.25 -12.85
CA ALA A 170 2.74 6.69 -11.72
C ALA A 170 2.43 5.22 -11.49
N ILE A 171 3.37 4.57 -10.79
CA ILE A 171 3.23 3.23 -10.23
C ILE A 171 3.67 3.31 -8.76
N ALA A 172 2.91 2.69 -7.86
CA ALA A 172 3.21 2.67 -6.43
C ALA A 172 3.08 1.27 -5.83
N ALA A 173 3.80 1.01 -4.74
CA ALA A 173 3.62 -0.18 -3.93
C ALA A 173 2.39 -0.04 -3.01
N LEU A 174 1.75 -1.16 -2.71
CA LEU A 174 0.67 -1.26 -1.72
C LEU A 174 1.23 -1.99 -0.48
N PRO A 175 1.44 -1.27 0.65
CA PRO A 175 1.93 -1.89 1.89
C PRO A 175 0.95 -2.96 2.45
#